data_AF-A0AAN0M5D3-F1
#
_entry.id   AF-A0AAN0M5D3-F1
#
_cell.length_a   1.000
_cell.length_b   1.000
_cell.length_c   1.000
_cell.angle_alpha   90.00
_cell.angle_beta   90.00
_cell.angle_gamma   90.00
#
_symmetry.space_group_name_H-M   'P 1'
#
loop_
_entity.id
_entity.type
_entity.pdbx_description
1 polymer ?
#
loop_
_entity_poly.entity_id
_entity_poly.type
_entity_poly.pdbx_seq_one_letter_code
_entity_poly.pdbx_strand_id
1 'polypeptide(L)' 'MSAIERSDVVLFVLDGEQGIRAQDKHVVGFAHDARKPIIIVYNKWDTVDKEETLMDDVRKQGCRVNSYIFHMHQLRSYRL' A
#
# COMPACT_ATOMS: atom_id res chain seq x y z
N MET A 1 18.21 5.95 12.72
CA MET A 1 17.95 6.07 11.27
C MET A 1 17.04 4.93 10.86
N SER A 2 15.80 5.26 10.49
CA SER A 2 14.79 4.27 10.12
C SER A 2 15.07 3.70 8.72
N ALA A 3 14.56 2.51 8.41
CA ALA A 3 14.72 1.92 7.07
C ALA A 3 14.10 2.80 5.97
N ILE A 4 13.04 3.54 6.29
CA ILE A 4 12.34 4.46 5.39
C ILE A 4 13.27 5.61 4.98
N GLU A 5 13.96 6.25 5.92
CA GLU A 5 14.88 7.38 5.64
C GLU A 5 16.01 6.98 4.67
N ARG A 6 16.48 5.74 4.76
CA ARG A 6 17.56 5.19 3.95
C ARG A 6 17.10 4.62 2.61
N SER A 7 15.80 4.44 2.41
CA SER A 7 15.26 3.88 1.17
C SER A 7 15.22 4.91 0.05
N ASP A 8 15.41 4.47 -1.19
CA ASP A 8 15.17 5.31 -2.37
C ASP A 8 13.67 5.33 -2.74
N VAL A 9 13.00 4.19 -2.51
CA VAL A 9 11.57 3.98 -2.77
C VAL A 9 10.98 3.10 -1.68
N VAL A 10 9.76 3.42 -1.24
CA VAL A 10 8.99 2.60 -0.29
C VAL A 10 7.94 1.80 -1.06
N LEU A 11 7.98 0.47 -0.91
CA LEU A 11 6.93 -0.42 -1.41
C LEU A 11 5.97 -0.74 -0.25
N PHE A 12 4.73 -0.31 -0.38
CA PHE A 12 3.69 -0.47 0.63
C PHE A 12 2.63 -1.45 0.16
N VAL A 13 2.58 -2.63 0.77
CA VAL A 13 1.67 -3.72 0.38
C VAL A 13 0.48 -3.77 1.33
N LEU A 14 -0.73 -3.61 0.79
CA LEU A 14 -2.00 -3.71 1.50
C LEU A 14 -2.63 -5.09 1.29
N ASP A 15 -3.27 -5.64 2.33
CA ASP A 15 -4.08 -6.85 2.20
C ASP A 15 -5.56 -6.46 2.05
N GLY A 16 -6.15 -6.78 0.91
CA GLY A 16 -7.52 -6.43 0.57
C GLY A 16 -8.58 -7.07 1.45
N GLU A 17 -8.29 -8.20 2.12
CA GLU A 17 -9.20 -8.83 3.07
C GLU A 17 -9.27 -8.08 4.42
N GLN A 18 -8.21 -7.37 4.79
CA GLN A 18 -8.09 -6.77 6.13
C GLN A 18 -8.38 -5.27 6.16
N GLY A 19 -8.67 -4.67 4.99
CA GLY A 19 -8.95 -3.24 4.84
C GLY A 19 -7.76 -2.36 5.25
N ILE A 20 -7.99 -1.05 5.29
CA ILE A 20 -6.98 -0.08 5.70
C ILE A 20 -6.98 0.06 7.22
N ARG A 21 -5.81 -0.11 7.82
CA ARG A 21 -5.62 0.00 9.28
C ARG A 21 -5.09 1.37 9.67
N ALA A 22 -5.32 1.72 10.94
CA ALA A 22 -4.72 2.93 11.53
C ALA A 22 -3.18 2.93 11.46
N GLN A 23 -2.56 1.75 11.46
CA GLN A 23 -1.11 1.62 11.30
C GLN A 23 -0.64 1.97 9.87
N ASP A 24 -1.45 1.67 8.86
CA ASP A 24 -1.11 1.97 7.46
C ASP A 24 -1.00 3.48 7.23
N LYS A 25 -1.90 4.26 7.84
CA LYS A 25 -1.87 5.73 7.82
C LYS A 25 -0.60 6.30 8.47
N HIS A 26 -0.11 5.67 9.53
CA HIS A 26 1.14 6.09 10.17
C HIS A 26 2.36 5.83 9.27
N VAL A 27 2.43 4.68 8.60
CA VAL A 27 3.55 4.35 7.69
C VAL A 27 3.62 5.33 6.52
N VAL A 28 2.47 5.68 5.95
CA VAL A 28 2.39 6.70 4.89
C VAL A 28 2.87 8.06 5.40
N GLY A 29 2.46 8.47 6.62
CA GLY A 29 2.93 9.70 7.24
C GLY A 29 4.45 9.75 7.39
N PHE A 30 5.07 8.66 7.84
CA PHE A 30 6.54 8.59 7.94
C PHE A 30 7.23 8.68 6.59
N ALA A 31 6.70 8.02 5.56
CA ALA A 31 7.26 8.07 4.21
C ALA A 31 7.08 9.46 3.56
N HIS A 32 5.95 10.13 3.83
CA HIS A 32 5.70 11.51 3.46
C HIS A 32 6.71 12.47 4.09
N ASP A 33 6.90 12.40 5.40
CA ASP A 33 7.81 13.27 6.14
C ASP A 33 9.27 13.07 5.71
N ALA A 34 9.63 11.83 5.38
CA ALA A 34 10.93 11.47 4.80
C ALA A 34 11.06 11.83 3.30
N ARG A 35 10.02 12.40 2.68
CA ARG A 35 9.91 12.75 1.25
C ARG A 35 10.27 11.60 0.32
N LYS A 36 9.89 10.38 0.70
CA LYS A 36 10.17 9.19 -0.10
C LYS A 36 9.02 8.91 -1.06
N PRO A 37 9.30 8.55 -2.32
CA PRO A 37 8.26 8.08 -3.22
C PRO A 37 7.69 6.76 -2.70
N ILE A 38 6.37 6.61 -2.79
CA ILE A 38 5.63 5.44 -2.29
C ILE A 38 4.97 4.73 -3.47
N ILE A 39 5.18 3.43 -3.54
CA ILE A 39 4.46 2.52 -4.44
C ILE A 39 3.49 1.70 -3.60
N ILE A 40 2.19 1.83 -3.89
CA ILE A 40 1.16 1.05 -3.17
C ILE A 40 0.78 -0.17 -4.02
N VAL A 41 0.81 -1.34 -3.40
CA VAL A 41 0.42 -2.63 -3.99
C VAL A 41 -0.73 -3.22 -3.21
N TYR A 42 -1.82 -3.55 -3.91
CA TYR A 42 -2.95 -4.25 -3.31
C TYR A 42 -2.81 -5.76 -3.54
N ASN A 43 -2.67 -6.49 -2.44
CA ASN A 43 -2.81 -7.95 -2.41
C ASN A 43 -4.29 -8.30 -2.25
N LYS A 44 -4.75 -9.41 -2.88
CA LYS A 44 -6.15 -9.86 -2.84
C LYS A 44 -7.16 -8.78 -3.20
N TRP A 45 -6.84 -8.01 -4.25
CA TRP A 45 -7.66 -6.88 -4.71
C TRP A 45 -9.11 -7.27 -5.03
N ASP A 46 -9.36 -8.56 -5.30
CA ASP A 46 -10.66 -9.16 -5.53
C ASP A 46 -11.61 -9.08 -4.32
N THR A 47 -11.07 -8.99 -3.10
CA THR A 47 -11.85 -8.92 -1.86
C THR A 47 -12.03 -7.50 -1.33
N VAL A 48 -11.44 -6.48 -2.00
CA VAL A 48 -11.53 -5.09 -1.56
C VAL A 48 -12.89 -4.49 -1.90
N ASP A 49 -13.63 -4.04 -0.89
CA ASP A 49 -14.75 -3.12 -1.07
C ASP A 49 -14.23 -1.75 -1.53
N LYS A 50 -14.73 -1.28 -2.67
CA LYS A 50 -14.18 -0.15 -3.45
C LYS A 50 -14.27 1.22 -2.77
N GLU A 51 -14.82 1.30 -1.55
CA GLU A 51 -15.04 2.55 -0.81
C GLU A 51 -13.90 2.94 0.14
N GLU A 52 -12.88 2.10 0.34
CA GLU A 52 -11.74 2.42 1.21
C GLU A 52 -10.47 2.76 0.41
N THR A 53 -10.28 4.03 0.05
CA THR A 53 -9.10 4.47 -0.71
C THR A 53 -8.09 5.19 0.17
N LEU A 54 -7.15 4.42 0.74
CA LEU A 54 -5.89 4.95 1.30
C LEU A 54 -5.24 5.90 0.30
N MET A 55 -5.37 5.59 -1.00
CA MET A 55 -4.92 6.42 -2.10
C MET A 55 -5.45 7.86 -2.03
N ASP A 56 -6.70 8.08 -1.62
CA ASP A 56 -7.27 9.43 -1.53
C ASP A 56 -6.70 10.18 -0.35
N ASP A 57 -6.51 9.52 0.79
CA ASP A 57 -5.84 10.09 1.96
C ASP A 57 -4.38 10.44 1.62
N VAL A 58 -3.65 9.53 0.96
CA VAL A 58 -2.25 9.75 0.57
C VAL A 58 -2.14 10.86 -0.49
N ARG A 59 -3.08 10.92 -1.44
CA ARG A 59 -3.15 12.01 -2.43
C ARG A 59 -3.41 13.37 -1.78
N LYS A 60 -4.31 13.44 -0.80
CA LYS A 60 -4.59 14.68 -0.04
C LYS A 60 -3.37 15.16 0.74
N GLN A 61 -2.52 14.23 1.19
CA GLN A 61 -1.26 14.56 1.87
C GLN A 61 -0.17 15.07 0.91
N GLY A 62 -0.40 15.13 -0.41
CA GLY A 62 0.58 15.63 -1.37
C GLY A 62 1.69 14.63 -1.72
N CYS A 63 1.56 13.37 -1.28
CA CYS A 63 2.47 12.31 -1.66
C CYS A 63 2.35 11.98 -3.16
N ARG A 64 3.49 11.80 -3.84
CA ARG A 64 3.51 11.17 -5.17
C ARG A 64 3.36 9.66 -5.00
N VAL A 65 2.20 9.16 -5.40
CA VAL A 65 1.87 7.73 -5.34
C VAL A 65 1.74 7.16 -6.73
N ASN A 66 2.46 6.07 -6.99
CA ASN A 66 2.12 5.17 -8.08
C ASN A 66 1.45 3.93 -7.51
N SER A 67 0.26 3.62 -8.02
CA SER A 67 -0.51 2.44 -7.61
C SER A 67 -0.39 1.35 -8.66
N TYR A 68 -0.03 0.14 -8.23
CA TYR A 68 -0.05 -1.04 -9.08
C TYR A 68 -1.01 -2.07 -8.50
N ILE A 69 -2.00 -2.45 -9.28
CA ILE A 69 -2.88 -3.58 -8.96
C ILE A 69 -2.23 -4.81 -9.55
N PHE A 70 -1.78 -5.72 -8.70
CA PHE A 70 -1.29 -7.01 -9.15
C PHE A 70 -2.47 -7.97 -9.23
N HIS A 71 -2.79 -8.42 -10.44
CA HIS A 71 -3.73 -9.50 -10.64
C HIS A 71 -3.04 -10.82 -10.32
N MET A 72 -2.95 -11.16 -9.03
CA MET A 72 -2.49 -12.47 -8.63
C MET A 72 -3.65 -13.45 -8.84
N HIS A 73 -3.68 -14.15 -9.97
CA HIS A 73 -4.47 -15.36 -10.10
C HIS A 73 -3.98 -16.30 -9.00
N GLN A 74 -4.72 -16.42 -7.90
CA GLN A 74 -4.39 -17.42 -6.90
C GLN A 74 -4.44 -18.77 -7.59
N LEU A 75 -3.27 -19.39 -7.76
CA LEU A 75 -3.14 -20.83 -7.93
C LEU A 75 -3.64 -21.47 -6.62
N ARG A 76 -4.96 -21.48 -6.40
CA ARG A 76 -5.61 -22.14 -5.26
C ARG A 76 -5.58 -23.68 -5.34
N SER A 77 -4.90 -24.28 -6.31
CA SER A 77 -4.94 -25.74 -6.52
C SER A 77 -3.57 -26.38 -6.77
N TYR A 78 -2.61 -26.19 -5.85
CA TYR A 78 -1.56 -27.19 -5.62
C TYR A 78 -1.35 -27.39 -4.11
N ARG A 79 -2.43 -27.83 -3.45
CA ARG A 79 -2.33 -28.69 -2.27
C ARG A 79 -2.97 -30.02 -2.68
N LEU A 80 -2.13 -30.92 -3.17
CA LEU A 80 -2.10 -32.38 -3.04
C LEU A 80 -1.11 -32.93 -4.08
#